data_AF-A0A8T6TYM0-F1
#
_entry.id   AF-A0A8T6TYM0-F1
#
_cell.length_a   1.000
_cell.length_b   1.000
_cell.length_c   1.000
_cell.angle_alpha   90.00
_cell.angle_beta   90.00
_cell.angle_gamma   90.00
#
_symmetry.space_group_name_H-M   'P 1'
#
loop_
_entity.id
_entity.type
_entity.pdbx_description
1 polymer ?
#
loop_
_entity_poly.entity_id
_entity_poly.type
_entity_poly.pdbx_seq_one_letter_code
_entity_poly.pdbx_strand_id
1 'polypeptide(L)'
;QAVQSPLLEQGSIRGATQVILNITGGNDLALREATEAASLIQRFTGTDTDITFGAVIKEELEGVARITVIATGLREEEVEEEELQP
;
A
#
# COMPACT_ATOMS: atom_id res chain seq x y z
N GLN A 1 2.03 -6.21 14.30
CA GLN A 1 0.67 -6.78 14.30
C GLN A 1 -0.04 -6.34 13.03
N ALA A 2 -0.97 -7.16 12.55
CA ALA A 2 -1.45 -7.23 11.17
C ALA A 2 -2.09 -5.93 10.65
N VAL A 3 -1.73 -5.57 9.41
CA VAL A 3 -2.37 -4.50 8.63
C VAL A 3 -3.73 -5.02 8.14
N GLN A 4 -4.73 -5.04 9.02
CA GLN A 4 -6.12 -5.21 8.59
C GLN A 4 -6.68 -3.83 8.28
N SER A 5 -6.45 -3.41 7.04
CA SER A 5 -7.21 -2.31 6.42
C SER A 5 -8.20 -2.94 5.44
N PRO A 6 -9.47 -2.51 5.43
CA PRO A 6 -10.46 -2.92 4.41
C PRO A 6 -9.96 -2.73 2.97
N LEU A 7 -8.96 -1.86 2.76
CA LEU A 7 -8.32 -1.62 1.46
C LEU A 7 -7.35 -2.72 1.02
N LEU A 8 -6.89 -3.56 1.96
CA LEU A 8 -5.97 -4.68 1.72
C LEU A 8 -6.72 -6.01 1.58
N GLU A 9 -8.05 -5.98 1.61
CA GLU A 9 -8.87 -7.08 1.12
C GLU A 9 -8.65 -7.21 -0.39
N GLN A 10 -8.48 -8.46 -0.85
CA GLN A 10 -8.08 -8.78 -2.22
C GLN A 10 -9.04 -8.12 -3.21
N GLY A 11 -8.52 -7.19 -4.02
CA GLY A 11 -9.24 -6.58 -5.14
C GLY A 11 -9.50 -5.07 -5.05
N SER A 12 -9.43 -4.42 -3.89
CA SER A 12 -9.93 -3.02 -3.79
C SER A 12 -9.03 -1.95 -4.43
N ILE A 13 -7.72 -2.20 -4.53
CA ILE A 13 -6.73 -1.26 -5.11
C ILE A 13 -5.95 -1.86 -6.29
N ARG A 14 -6.34 -3.05 -6.76
CA ARG A 14 -5.76 -3.67 -7.94
C ARG A 14 -6.11 -2.83 -9.17
N GLY A 15 -5.16 -2.67 -10.09
CA GLY A 15 -5.36 -1.85 -11.30
C GLY A 15 -5.26 -0.34 -11.07
N ALA A 16 -4.87 0.11 -9.87
CA ALA A 16 -4.49 1.50 -9.64
C ALA A 16 -3.27 1.85 -10.49
N THR A 17 -3.35 2.89 -11.31
CA THR A 17 -2.19 3.36 -12.10
C THR A 17 -1.30 4.29 -11.29
N GLN A 18 -1.85 4.96 -10.29
CA GLN A 18 -1.11 5.91 -9.45
C GLN A 18 -1.49 5.74 -7.98
N VAL A 19 -0.49 5.68 -7.12
CA VAL A 19 -0.65 5.56 -5.67
C VAL A 19 0.20 6.59 -4.95
N ILE A 20 -0.40 7.27 -3.97
CA ILE A 20 0.32 8.08 -3.00
C ILE A 20 0.40 7.28 -1.71
N LEU A 21 1.63 7.00 -1.27
CA LEU A 21 1.94 6.33 -0.02
C LEU A 21 2.58 7.34 0.92
N ASN A 22 1.94 7.64 2.05
CA ASN A 22 2.53 8.45 3.10
C ASN A 22 2.70 7.63 4.38
N ILE A 23 3.91 7.67 4.94
CA ILE A 23 4.23 7.00 6.20
C ILE A 23 4.57 8.06 7.24
N THR A 24 3.87 8.02 8.37
CA THR A 24 4.13 8.93 9.49
C THR A 24 4.54 8.11 10.71
N GLY A 25 5.67 8.43 11.32
CA GLY A 25 6.16 7.72 12.50
C GLY A 25 7.04 8.61 13.38
N GLY A 26 7.51 8.07 14.50
CA GLY A 26 8.46 8.75 15.38
C GLY A 26 9.87 8.82 14.82
N ASN A 27 10.80 9.30 15.64
CA ASN A 27 12.23 9.34 15.31
C ASN A 27 12.84 7.93 15.11
N ASP A 28 12.11 6.91 15.53
CA ASP A 28 12.42 5.50 15.36
C ASP A 28 11.99 4.93 14.00
N LEU A 29 11.29 5.70 13.15
CA LEU A 29 10.88 5.26 11.82
C LEU A 29 12.09 4.99 10.92
N ALA A 30 12.35 3.71 10.66
CA ALA A 30 13.49 3.29 9.86
C ALA A 30 13.15 3.20 8.36
N LEU A 31 14.16 3.44 7.52
CA LEU A 31 14.04 3.24 6.06
C LEU A 31 13.57 1.82 5.71
N ARG A 32 13.98 0.82 6.48
CA ARG A 32 13.55 -0.57 6.29
C ARG A 32 12.03 -0.72 6.38
N GLU A 33 11.42 -0.13 7.41
CA GLU A 33 9.98 -0.23 7.65
C GLU A 33 9.19 0.50 6.56
N ALA A 34 9.71 1.64 6.12
CA ALA A 34 9.14 2.37 4.99
C ALA A 34 9.17 1.55 3.69
N THR A 35 10.31 0.90 3.41
CA THR A 35 10.47 0.03 2.23
C THR A 35 9.57 -1.21 2.31
N GLU A 36 9.40 -1.81 3.48
CA GLU A 36 8.50 -2.95 3.70
C GLU A 36 7.04 -2.58 3.42
N ALA A 37 6.60 -1.40 3.88
CA ALA A 37 5.27 -0.88 3.59
C ALA A 37 5.07 -0.60 2.09
N ALA A 38 6.05 0.03 1.43
CA ALA A 38 5.98 0.29 -0.01
C ALA A 38 5.91 -1.01 -0.83
N SER A 39 6.75 -1.98 -0.48
CA SER A 39 6.77 -3.31 -1.11
C SER A 39 5.46 -4.06 -0.91
N LEU A 40 4.80 -3.89 0.24
CA LEU A 40 3.49 -4.46 0.50
C LEU A 40 2.43 -3.87 -0.44
N ILE A 41 2.36 -2.55 -0.55
CA ILE A 41 1.36 -1.86 -1.40
C ILE A 41 1.53 -2.23 -2.88
N GLN A 42 2.77 -2.30 -3.37
CA GLN A 42 3.05 -2.66 -4.76
C GLN A 42 2.54 -4.06 -5.13
N ARG A 43 2.54 -5.02 -4.18
CA ARG A 43 1.98 -6.37 -4.42
C ARG A 43 0.46 -6.37 -4.60
N PHE A 44 -0.24 -5.38 -4.04
CA PHE A 44 -1.70 -5.28 -4.15
C PHE A 44 -2.15 -4.50 -5.39
N THR A 45 -1.32 -3.58 -5.89
CA THR A 45 -1.70 -2.68 -7.00
C THR A 45 -1.33 -3.26 -8.36
N GLY A 46 -0.21 -3.99 -8.45
CA GLY A 46 0.33 -4.54 -9.71
C GLY A 46 1.65 -3.90 -10.11
N THR A 47 2.24 -4.39 -11.21
CA THR A 47 3.57 -3.96 -11.70
C THR A 47 3.57 -2.67 -12.51
N ASP A 48 2.40 -2.17 -12.93
CA ASP A 48 2.25 -0.97 -13.78
C ASP A 48 1.67 0.23 -12.99
N THR A 49 2.00 0.31 -11.69
CA THR A 49 1.55 1.36 -10.78
C THR A 49 2.70 2.31 -10.45
N ASP A 50 2.51 3.60 -10.72
CA ASP A 50 3.40 4.65 -10.25
C ASP A 50 3.13 4.98 -8.78
N ILE A 51 4.14 4.80 -7.93
CA ILE A 51 4.04 5.05 -6.49
C ILE A 51 4.81 6.30 -6.12
N THR A 52 4.11 7.32 -5.63
CA THR A 52 4.70 8.49 -4.98
C THR A 52 4.81 8.25 -3.48
N PHE A 53 6.05 8.27 -2.97
CA PHE A 53 6.36 8.03 -1.57
C PHE A 53 6.56 9.33 -0.78
N GLY A 54 5.97 9.40 0.42
CA GLY A 54 6.17 10.44 1.40
C GLY A 54 6.43 9.86 2.80
N ALA A 55 7.29 10.53 3.56
CA ALA A 55 7.56 10.21 4.96
C ALA A 55 7.49 11.48 5.82
N VAL A 56 6.87 11.37 6.98
CA VAL A 56 6.73 12.47 7.95
C VAL A 56 7.15 11.96 9.33
N ILE A 57 8.04 12.70 9.99
CA ILE A 57 8.44 12.41 11.37
C ILE A 57 7.58 13.22 12.33
N LYS A 58 7.02 12.55 13.32
CA LYS A 58 6.20 13.09 14.41
C LYS A 58 6.60 12.42 15.71
N GLU A 59 7.22 13.16 16.61
CA GLU A 59 7.74 12.63 17.90
C GLU A 59 6.65 11.91 18.70
N GLU A 60 5.40 12.37 18.61
CA GLU A 60 4.26 11.76 19.30
C GLU A 60 3.88 10.35 18.78
N LEU A 61 4.50 9.88 17.69
CA LEU A 61 4.30 8.56 17.10
C LEU A 61 5.48 7.62 17.31
N GLU A 62 6.33 7.86 18.32
CA GLU A 62 7.39 6.92 18.69
C GLU A 62 6.82 5.53 19.01
N GLY A 63 7.40 4.49 18.40
CA GLY A 63 6.94 3.11 18.47
C GLY A 63 5.73 2.77 17.59
N VAL A 64 5.19 3.73 16.82
CA VAL A 64 3.98 3.54 16.00
C VAL A 64 4.14 4.16 14.61
N ALA A 65 3.99 3.34 13.57
CA ALA A 65 3.89 3.83 12.19
C ALA A 65 2.42 3.93 11.75
N ARG A 66 2.04 5.08 11.19
CA ARG A 66 0.77 5.30 10.49
C ARG A 66 1.01 5.34 8.99
N ILE A 67 0.32 4.45 8.27
CA ILE A 67 0.40 4.37 6.82
C ILE A 67 -0.89 4.94 6.23
N THR A 68 -0.76 5.86 5.29
CA THR A 68 -1.87 6.41 4.49
C THR A 68 -1.64 6.05 3.03
N VAL A 69 -2.65 5.46 2.40
CA VAL A 69 -2.61 5.05 1.00
C VAL A 69 -3.74 5.73 0.26
N ILE A 70 -3.44 6.39 -0.84
CA ILE A 70 -4.42 6.97 -1.75
C ILE A 70 -4.17 6.33 -3.12
N ALA A 71 -5.07 5.45 -3.54
CA ALA A 71 -5.03 4.82 -4.85
C ALA A 71 -5.94 5.57 -5.82
N THR A 72 -5.44 5.85 -7.02
CA THR A 72 -6.17 6.56 -8.07
C THR A 72 -5.96 5.88 -9.42
N GLY A 73 -6.83 6.19 -10.38
CA GLY A 73 -6.81 5.51 -11.67
C GLY A 73 -7.17 4.03 -11.56
N LEU A 74 -8.00 3.67 -10.58
CA LEU A 74 -8.56 2.33 -10.44
C LEU A 74 -9.30 1.97 -11.72
N ARG A 75 -8.83 0.93 -12.39
CA ARG A 75 -9.55 0.28 -13.48
C ARG A 75 -10.25 -0.93 -12.90
N GLU A 76 -11.48 -1.18 -13.34
CA GLU A 76 -12.05 -2.52 -13.20
C GLU A 76 -11.22 -3.44 -14.09
N GLU A 77 -10.18 -4.07 -13.53
CA GLU A 77 -9.68 -5.29 -14.15
C GLU A 77 -10.79 -6.32 -13.98
N GLU A 78 -11.39 -6.75 -15.10
CA GLU A 78 -12.16 -7.98 -15.13
C GLU A 78 -11.25 -9.04 -14.49
N VAL A 79 -11.66 -9.53 -13.32
CA VAL A 79 -11.00 -10.67 -12.72
C VAL A 79 -11.24 -11.79 -13.72
N GLU A 80 -10.24 -12.11 -14.54
CA GLU A 80 -10.26 -13.33 -15.33
C GLU A 80 -10.40 -14.44 -14.29
N GLU A 81 -11.60 -14.99 -14.18
CA GLU A 81 -11.82 -16.25 -13.46
C GLU A 81 -10.85 -17.22 -14.10
N GLU A 82 -9.75 -17.54 -13.40
CA GLU A 82 -8.90 -18.66 -13.78
C GLU A 82 -9.85 -19.84 -13.95
N GLU A 83 -10.09 -20.22 -15.21
CA GLU A 83 -10.88 -21.38 -15.56
C GLU A 83 -10.30 -22.53 -14.74
N LEU A 84 -11.06 -22.95 -13.72
CA LEU A 84 -10.85 -24.20 -13.03
C LEU A 84 -10.99 -25.27 -14.10
N GLN A 85 -9.86 -25.62 -14.73
CA GLN A 85 -9.79 -26.74 -15.64
C GLN A 85 -10.24 -27.98 -14.86
N PRO A 86 -11.19 -28.76 -15.40
CA PRO A 86 -11.89 -29.81 -14.67
C PRO A 86 -10.99 -30.96 -14.20
#